data_AF-A0A7S1I581-F1
#
_entry.id   AF-A0A7S1I581-F1
#
_cell.length_a   1.000
_cell.length_b   1.000
_cell.length_c   1.000
_cell.angle_alpha   90.00
_cell.angle_beta   90.00
_cell.angle_gamma   90.00
#
_symmetry.space_group_name_H-M   'P 1'
#
loop_
_entity.id
_entity.type
_entity.pdbx_description
1 polymer ?
#
loop_
_entity_poly.entity_id
_entity_poly.type
_entity_poly.pdbx_seq_one_letter_code
_entity_poly.pdbx_strand_id
1 'polypeptide(L)'
;PRTARRRADHPRLYEEIEADTFSCLQKNHAAAEEVWATIMKACTELETLENKRWADVCRLQTSLETFHMQKVEHAERVSRCRVRSELLDQYMNDYYQCMTLLNEFEDFYAVTVNMVEAEAKSGDNAAQEAVMREMADYASVFKAYFAACEDLRVRRQKRQEDFERQQRSLEFQIQMAQDTLDFNLPRHKQGLREGEHKLEQLERSMNLQQEAVDKRVEQYMPISRALEARGVDVECPFVSAADAEVRFRSTALRKKSEFVNVHKEALVDDEQEEIAYIMDTTNTAKAKNKGISALTVWLSPEKSGRPDRYKATKGSKAPPLPM
;
A
#
# COMPACT_ATOMS: atom_id res chain seq x y z
N PRO A 1 -54.81 -51.75 -66.78
CA PRO A 1 -55.53 -52.32 -67.95
C PRO A 1 -56.45 -51.33 -68.70
N ARG A 2 -57.29 -50.54 -68.01
CA ARG A 2 -58.23 -49.58 -68.65
C ARG A 2 -57.56 -48.33 -69.27
N THR A 3 -56.47 -47.85 -68.68
CA THR A 3 -55.69 -46.71 -69.19
C THR A 3 -54.87 -47.06 -70.42
N ALA A 4 -54.32 -48.29 -70.48
CA ALA A 4 -53.55 -48.77 -71.62
C ALA A 4 -54.41 -48.96 -72.89
N ARG A 5 -55.69 -49.39 -72.76
CA ARG A 5 -56.62 -49.46 -73.90
C ARG A 5 -56.98 -48.07 -74.45
N ARG A 6 -57.25 -47.08 -73.59
CA ARG A 6 -57.58 -45.71 -74.03
C ARG A 6 -56.43 -44.97 -74.71
N ARG A 7 -55.18 -45.30 -74.36
CA ARG A 7 -53.97 -44.79 -75.04
C ARG A 7 -53.84 -45.32 -76.48
N ALA A 8 -54.24 -46.57 -76.71
CA ALA A 8 -54.19 -47.19 -78.04
C ALA A 8 -55.21 -46.60 -79.03
N ASP A 9 -56.35 -46.11 -78.53
CA ASP A 9 -57.43 -45.54 -79.35
C ASP A 9 -57.16 -44.09 -79.77
N HIS A 10 -56.36 -43.33 -79.00
CA HIS A 10 -56.03 -41.93 -79.28
C HIS A 10 -54.56 -41.59 -78.96
N PRO A 11 -53.58 -42.18 -79.68
CA PRO A 11 -52.15 -42.06 -79.35
C PRO A 11 -51.64 -40.62 -79.43
N ARG A 12 -52.09 -39.83 -80.42
CA ARG A 12 -51.68 -38.43 -80.60
C ARG A 12 -52.08 -37.52 -79.44
N LEU A 13 -53.28 -37.70 -78.88
CA LEU A 13 -53.75 -36.92 -77.73
C LEU A 13 -52.91 -37.20 -76.47
N TYR A 14 -52.48 -38.45 -76.27
CA TYR A 14 -51.63 -38.78 -75.14
C TYR A 14 -50.18 -38.33 -75.34
N GLU A 15 -49.65 -38.35 -76.56
CA GLU A 15 -48.34 -37.77 -76.90
C GLU A 15 -48.33 -36.25 -76.69
N GLU A 16 -49.38 -35.54 -77.10
CA GLU A 16 -49.54 -34.09 -76.86
C GLU A 16 -49.64 -33.77 -75.36
N ILE A 17 -50.45 -34.52 -74.59
CA ILE A 17 -50.57 -34.34 -73.15
C ILE A 17 -49.24 -34.62 -72.43
N GLU A 18 -48.51 -35.67 -72.83
CA GLU A 18 -47.20 -36.01 -72.26
C GLU A 18 -46.13 -34.97 -72.61
N ALA A 19 -46.14 -34.44 -73.83
CA ALA A 19 -45.25 -33.36 -74.24
C ALA A 19 -45.56 -32.04 -73.48
N ASP A 20 -46.84 -31.71 -73.30
CA ASP A 20 -47.27 -30.52 -72.58
C ASP A 20 -46.98 -30.61 -71.07
N THR A 21 -47.20 -31.79 -70.46
CA THR A 21 -46.83 -32.02 -69.05
C THR A 21 -45.32 -31.98 -68.87
N PHE A 22 -44.54 -32.58 -69.77
CA PHE A 22 -43.08 -32.52 -69.71
C PHE A 22 -42.57 -31.08 -69.87
N SER A 23 -43.12 -30.31 -70.81
CA SER A 23 -42.81 -28.90 -71.03
C SER A 23 -43.14 -28.04 -69.80
N CYS A 24 -44.29 -28.27 -69.15
CA CYS A 24 -44.68 -27.57 -67.92
C CYS A 24 -43.75 -27.92 -66.76
N LEU A 25 -43.39 -29.19 -66.60
CA LEU A 25 -42.44 -29.63 -65.58
C LEU A 25 -41.05 -29.04 -65.79
N GLN A 26 -40.55 -28.96 -67.03
CA GLN A 26 -39.27 -28.31 -67.33
C GLN A 26 -39.29 -26.81 -67.00
N LYS A 27 -40.36 -26.09 -67.36
CA LYS A 27 -40.51 -24.66 -67.03
C LYS A 27 -40.56 -24.43 -65.51
N ASN A 28 -41.30 -25.27 -64.79
CA ASN A 28 -41.38 -25.19 -63.34
C ASN A 28 -40.03 -25.53 -62.67
N HIS A 29 -39.29 -26.49 -63.22
CA HIS A 29 -37.96 -26.82 -62.73
C HIS A 29 -36.97 -25.67 -62.94
N ALA A 30 -36.97 -25.05 -64.13
CA ALA A 30 -36.14 -23.87 -64.41
C ALA A 30 -36.49 -22.69 -63.49
N ALA A 31 -37.78 -22.42 -63.26
CA ALA A 31 -38.22 -21.39 -62.33
C ALA A 31 -37.80 -21.70 -60.88
N ALA A 32 -37.85 -22.97 -60.47
CA ALA A 32 -37.39 -23.40 -59.14
C ALA A 32 -35.87 -23.23 -58.98
N GLU A 33 -35.07 -23.52 -60.02
CA GLU A 33 -33.62 -23.28 -59.99
C GLU A 33 -33.28 -21.79 -59.88
N GLU A 34 -34.01 -20.91 -60.58
CA GLU A 34 -33.81 -19.45 -60.51
C GLU A 34 -34.13 -18.90 -59.12
N VAL A 35 -35.24 -19.36 -58.52
CA VAL A 35 -35.59 -19.02 -57.14
C VAL A 35 -34.53 -19.54 -56.16
N TRP A 36 -34.04 -20.77 -56.36
CA TRP A 36 -32.98 -21.32 -55.52
C TRP A 36 -31.67 -20.53 -55.63
N ALA A 37 -31.27 -20.15 -56.84
CA ALA A 37 -30.09 -19.32 -57.06
C ALA A 37 -30.21 -17.97 -56.34
N THR A 38 -31.41 -17.37 -56.36
CA THR A 38 -31.69 -16.11 -55.65
C THR A 38 -31.60 -16.28 -54.14
N ILE A 39 -32.18 -17.35 -53.59
CA ILE A 39 -32.11 -17.64 -52.15
C ILE A 39 -30.65 -17.89 -51.73
N MET A 40 -29.89 -18.68 -52.48
CA MET A 40 -28.47 -18.95 -52.17
C MET A 40 -27.63 -17.67 -52.23
N LYS A 41 -27.90 -16.77 -53.18
CA LYS A 41 -27.25 -15.46 -53.23
C LYS A 41 -27.60 -14.60 -52.01
N ALA A 42 -28.87 -14.56 -51.61
CA ALA A 42 -29.27 -13.84 -50.41
C ALA A 42 -28.66 -14.42 -49.13
N CYS A 43 -28.55 -15.75 -49.02
CA CYS A 43 -27.89 -16.42 -47.89
C CYS A 43 -26.41 -16.05 -47.80
N THR A 44 -25.68 -16.08 -48.92
CA THR A 44 -24.27 -15.68 -48.94
C THR A 44 -24.08 -14.19 -48.62
N GLU A 45 -24.94 -13.31 -49.14
CA GLU A 45 -24.94 -11.88 -48.79
C GLU A 45 -25.18 -11.67 -47.28
N LEU A 46 -26.14 -12.40 -46.69
CA LEU A 46 -26.43 -12.34 -45.25
C LEU A 46 -25.24 -12.82 -44.41
N GLU A 47 -24.62 -13.95 -44.76
CA GLU A 47 -23.41 -14.45 -44.08
C GLU A 47 -22.26 -13.44 -44.16
N THR A 48 -22.06 -12.78 -45.30
CA THR A 48 -21.01 -11.75 -45.41
C THR A 48 -21.32 -10.52 -44.55
N LEU A 49 -22.58 -10.11 -44.44
CA LEU A 49 -23.01 -9.01 -43.59
C LEU A 49 -22.88 -9.33 -42.11
N GLU A 50 -23.23 -10.56 -41.71
CA GLU A 50 -23.05 -11.06 -40.36
C GLU A 50 -21.58 -11.03 -39.96
N ASN A 51 -20.70 -11.60 -40.79
CA ASN A 51 -19.26 -11.61 -40.53
C ASN A 51 -18.67 -10.19 -40.42
N LYS A 52 -19.09 -9.26 -41.29
CA LYS A 52 -18.67 -7.85 -41.21
C LYS A 52 -19.14 -7.18 -39.92
N ARG A 53 -20.40 -7.36 -39.56
CA ARG A 53 -20.95 -6.82 -38.31
C ARG A 53 -20.23 -7.38 -37.10
N TRP A 54 -19.93 -8.68 -37.09
CA TRP A 54 -19.23 -9.31 -35.99
C TRP A 54 -17.79 -8.81 -35.86
N ALA A 55 -17.08 -8.63 -36.98
CA ALA A 55 -15.75 -8.02 -36.99
C ALA A 55 -15.77 -6.58 -36.45
N ASP A 56 -16.78 -5.78 -36.80
CA ASP A 56 -16.96 -4.42 -36.26
C ASP A 56 -17.23 -4.42 -34.75
N VAL A 57 -18.08 -5.32 -34.26
CA VAL A 57 -18.36 -5.48 -32.82
C VAL A 57 -17.08 -5.85 -32.07
N CYS A 58 -16.32 -6.83 -32.55
CA CYS A 58 -15.04 -7.21 -31.94
C CYS A 58 -14.06 -6.04 -31.91
N ARG A 59 -13.94 -5.28 -33.00
CA ARG A 59 -13.07 -4.09 -33.06
C ARG A 59 -13.49 -3.02 -32.06
N LEU A 60 -14.80 -2.76 -31.95
CA LEU A 60 -15.34 -1.80 -30.99
C LEU A 60 -15.09 -2.26 -29.55
N GLN A 61 -15.28 -3.54 -29.26
CA GLN A 61 -14.98 -4.11 -27.95
C GLN A 61 -13.52 -3.90 -27.56
N THR A 62 -12.56 -4.28 -28.41
CA THR A 62 -11.13 -4.09 -28.14
C THR A 62 -10.75 -2.61 -27.96
N SER A 63 -11.35 -1.73 -28.76
CA SER A 63 -11.16 -0.28 -28.62
C SER A 63 -11.67 0.24 -27.26
N LEU A 64 -12.82 -0.25 -26.82
CA LEU A 64 -13.45 0.15 -25.56
C LEU A 64 -12.67 -0.39 -24.35
N GLU A 65 -12.17 -1.62 -24.42
CA GLU A 65 -11.26 -2.21 -23.43
C GLU A 65 -9.95 -1.40 -23.32
N THR A 66 -9.36 -1.04 -24.47
CA THR A 66 -8.14 -0.22 -24.52
C THR A 66 -8.38 1.16 -23.92
N PHE A 67 -9.49 1.80 -24.26
CA PHE A 67 -9.87 3.09 -23.70
C PHE A 67 -10.11 3.01 -22.19
N HIS A 68 -10.73 1.94 -21.71
CA HIS A 68 -10.94 1.73 -20.27
C HIS A 68 -9.60 1.61 -19.53
N MET A 69 -8.67 0.79 -20.05
CA MET A 69 -7.33 0.66 -19.51
C MET A 69 -6.61 2.02 -19.45
N GLN A 70 -6.62 2.79 -20.54
CA GLN A 70 -6.03 4.12 -20.58
C GLN A 70 -6.67 5.09 -19.59
N LYS A 71 -8.00 5.03 -19.41
CA LYS A 71 -8.72 5.87 -18.44
C LYS A 71 -8.30 5.54 -17.01
N VAL A 72 -8.15 4.25 -16.67
CA VAL A 72 -7.70 3.79 -15.36
C VAL A 72 -6.26 4.25 -15.11
N GLU A 73 -5.35 4.01 -16.06
CA GLU A 73 -3.96 4.47 -15.96
C GLU A 73 -3.86 5.99 -15.79
N HIS A 74 -4.66 6.75 -16.55
CA HIS A 74 -4.67 8.20 -16.46
C HIS A 74 -5.19 8.66 -15.09
N ALA A 75 -6.25 8.05 -14.56
CA ALA A 75 -6.76 8.35 -13.23
C ALA A 75 -5.70 8.10 -12.14
N GLU A 76 -4.96 6.99 -12.22
CA GLU A 76 -3.84 6.73 -11.31
C GLU A 76 -2.72 7.76 -11.44
N ARG A 77 -2.35 8.15 -12.67
CA ARG A 77 -1.33 9.18 -12.90
C ARG A 77 -1.75 10.51 -12.27
N VAL A 78 -2.99 10.94 -12.47
CA VAL A 78 -3.54 12.16 -11.87
C VAL A 78 -3.53 12.08 -10.34
N SER A 79 -3.95 10.95 -9.76
CA SER A 79 -3.90 10.72 -8.32
C SER A 79 -2.47 10.82 -7.77
N ARG A 80 -1.49 10.16 -8.41
CA ARG A 80 -0.08 10.25 -8.04
C ARG A 80 0.47 11.68 -8.14
N CYS A 81 0.11 12.41 -9.19
CA CYS A 81 0.52 13.81 -9.35
C CYS A 81 -0.07 14.71 -8.26
N ARG A 82 -1.35 14.50 -7.90
CA ARG A 82 -2.00 15.26 -6.82
C ARG A 82 -1.30 15.06 -5.48
N VAL A 83 -1.02 13.81 -5.10
CA VAL A 83 -0.28 13.49 -3.86
C VAL A 83 1.11 14.13 -3.88
N ARG A 84 1.81 14.11 -5.02
CA ARG A 84 3.12 14.77 -5.16
C ARG A 84 3.04 16.30 -5.03
N SER A 85 1.99 16.92 -5.58
CA SER A 85 1.77 18.37 -5.46
C SER A 85 1.54 18.77 -4.00
N GLU A 86 0.65 18.06 -3.30
CA GLU A 86 0.36 18.33 -1.88
C GLU A 86 1.63 18.16 -1.01
N LEU A 87 2.47 17.16 -1.33
CA LEU A 87 3.75 16.96 -0.64
C LEU A 87 4.77 18.06 -0.95
N LEU A 88 4.83 18.54 -2.20
CA LEU A 88 5.68 19.66 -2.60
C LEU A 88 5.29 20.96 -1.89
N ASP A 89 3.99 21.25 -1.79
CA ASP A 89 3.50 22.42 -1.08
C ASP A 89 3.86 22.38 0.41
N GLN A 90 3.78 21.20 1.03
CA GLN A 90 4.25 20.99 2.40
C GLN A 90 5.76 21.26 2.53
N TYR A 91 6.58 20.73 1.61
CA TYR A 91 8.02 20.98 1.64
C TYR A 91 8.38 22.45 1.44
N MET A 92 7.69 23.15 0.54
CA MET A 92 7.92 24.57 0.33
C MET A 92 7.57 25.36 1.59
N ASN A 93 6.42 25.09 2.22
CA ASN A 93 6.03 25.75 3.47
C ASN A 93 7.03 25.48 4.60
N ASP A 94 7.45 24.22 4.77
CA ASP A 94 8.45 23.83 5.76
C ASP A 94 9.79 24.57 5.52
N TYR A 95 10.21 24.66 4.25
CA TYR A 95 11.43 25.40 3.87
C TYR A 95 11.29 26.90 4.14
N TYR A 96 10.18 27.52 3.73
CA TYR A 96 9.93 28.95 3.98
C TYR A 96 9.94 29.28 5.47
N GLN A 97 9.24 28.49 6.29
CA GLN A 97 9.22 28.69 7.75
C GLN A 97 10.62 28.59 8.34
N CYS A 98 11.42 27.59 7.95
CA CYS A 98 12.77 27.44 8.45
C CYS A 98 13.70 28.56 7.98
N MET A 99 13.58 29.01 6.72
CA MET A 99 14.39 30.10 6.19
C MET A 99 14.04 31.45 6.82
N THR A 100 12.74 31.72 7.07
CA THR A 100 12.31 32.94 7.77
C THR A 100 12.88 32.97 9.19
N LEU A 101 12.70 31.89 9.95
CA LEU A 101 13.25 31.78 11.30
C LEU A 101 14.78 31.83 11.32
N LEU A 102 15.45 31.27 10.30
CA LEU A 102 16.90 31.33 10.17
C LEU A 102 17.39 32.77 9.91
N ASN A 103 16.73 33.50 9.01
CA ASN A 103 17.07 34.89 8.72
C ASN A 103 16.86 35.78 9.96
N GLU A 104 15.72 35.62 10.63
CA GLU A 104 15.45 36.31 11.90
C GLU A 104 16.54 35.97 12.94
N PHE A 105 16.91 34.70 13.07
CA PHE A 105 18.00 34.28 13.96
C PHE A 105 19.35 34.93 13.62
N GLU A 106 19.72 35.01 12.33
CA GLU A 106 20.98 35.63 11.90
C GLU A 106 21.01 37.15 12.16
N ASP A 107 19.89 37.84 11.89
CA ASP A 107 19.74 39.27 12.14
C ASP A 107 19.86 39.58 13.65
N PHE A 108 19.17 38.81 14.49
CA PHE A 108 19.25 38.96 15.95
C PHE A 108 20.63 38.61 16.49
N TYR A 109 21.30 37.57 15.96
CA TYR A 109 22.65 37.22 16.40
C TYR A 109 23.65 38.37 16.18
N ALA A 110 23.64 38.97 14.98
CA ALA A 110 24.54 40.06 14.65
C ALA A 110 24.32 41.29 15.54
N VAL A 111 23.05 41.65 15.80
CA VAL A 111 22.70 42.76 16.69
C VAL A 111 23.10 42.45 18.13
N THR A 112 22.79 41.25 18.62
CA THR A 112 23.08 40.82 20.00
C THR A 112 24.59 40.81 20.27
N VAL A 113 25.40 40.23 19.39
CA VAL A 113 26.87 40.22 19.54
C VAL A 113 27.44 41.63 19.60
N ASN A 114 27.00 42.51 18.69
CA ASN A 114 27.45 43.90 18.66
C ASN A 114 27.06 44.67 19.94
N MET A 115 25.87 44.41 20.48
CA MET A 115 25.41 45.04 21.73
C MET A 115 26.17 44.52 22.95
N VAL A 116 26.46 43.22 23.02
CA VAL A 116 27.28 42.63 24.09
C VAL A 116 28.69 43.20 24.09
N GLU A 117 29.30 43.34 22.92
CA GLU A 117 30.62 43.96 22.78
C GLU A 117 30.61 45.45 23.16
N ALA A 118 29.50 46.16 22.92
CA ALA A 118 29.33 47.56 23.31
C ALA A 118 29.10 47.71 24.82
N GLU A 119 28.32 46.82 25.43
CA GLU A 119 28.09 46.78 26.88
C GLU A 119 29.40 46.59 27.65
N ALA A 120 30.22 45.63 27.20
CA ALA A 120 31.53 45.35 27.79
C ALA A 120 32.47 46.57 27.80
N LYS A 121 32.19 47.58 26.95
CA LYS A 121 32.97 48.82 26.84
C LYS A 121 32.35 50.01 27.58
N SER A 122 31.04 49.99 27.86
CA SER A 122 30.28 51.18 28.29
C SER A 122 30.00 51.25 29.79
N GLY A 123 29.76 50.13 30.47
CA GLY A 123 29.45 50.11 31.91
C GLY A 123 28.15 50.81 32.35
N ASP A 124 27.26 51.16 31.41
CA ASP A 124 25.99 51.86 31.66
C ASP A 124 24.83 50.87 31.91
N ASN A 125 24.10 51.03 33.02
CA ASN A 125 22.98 50.16 33.41
C ASN A 125 21.83 50.17 32.38
N ALA A 126 21.58 51.30 31.70
CA ALA A 126 20.54 51.35 30.66
C ALA A 126 20.92 50.53 29.42
N ALA A 127 22.22 50.50 29.09
CA ALA A 127 22.75 49.64 28.03
C ALA A 127 22.68 48.16 28.44
N GLN A 128 22.91 47.84 29.72
CA GLN A 128 22.78 46.48 30.24
C GLN A 128 21.35 45.93 30.12
N GLU A 129 20.33 46.71 30.46
CA GLU A 129 18.93 46.29 30.32
C GLU A 129 18.54 46.08 28.84
N ALA A 130 19.03 46.93 27.93
CA ALA A 130 18.78 46.76 26.50
C ALA A 130 19.43 45.49 25.95
N VAL A 131 20.68 45.21 26.30
CA VAL A 131 21.40 43.99 25.90
C VAL A 131 20.71 42.74 26.43
N MET A 132 20.23 42.78 27.68
CA MET A 132 19.50 41.66 28.29
C MET A 132 18.19 41.36 27.58
N ARG A 133 17.46 42.39 27.14
CA ARG A 133 16.21 42.22 26.38
C ARG A 133 16.48 41.55 25.04
N GLU A 134 17.50 42.02 24.32
CA GLU A 134 17.89 41.46 23.01
C GLU A 134 18.41 40.02 23.12
N MET A 135 19.19 39.70 24.16
CA MET A 135 19.59 38.32 24.45
C MET A 135 18.40 37.41 24.73
N ALA A 136 17.40 37.89 25.47
CA ALA A 136 16.19 37.13 25.77
C ALA A 136 15.32 36.92 24.51
N ASP A 137 15.18 37.95 23.68
CA ASP A 137 14.48 37.88 22.39
C ASP A 137 15.20 36.89 21.45
N TYR A 138 16.53 36.97 21.36
CA TYR A 138 17.36 36.00 20.64
C TYR A 138 17.13 34.57 21.13
N ALA A 139 17.06 34.35 22.45
CA ALA A 139 16.82 33.03 23.00
C ALA A 139 15.42 32.48 22.67
N SER A 140 14.41 33.36 22.59
CA SER A 140 13.06 32.98 22.19
C SER A 140 12.97 32.57 20.71
N VAL A 141 13.65 33.31 19.82
CA VAL A 141 13.71 33.01 18.38
C VAL A 141 14.47 31.72 18.15
N PHE A 142 15.59 31.50 18.84
CA PHE A 142 16.33 30.25 18.75
C PHE A 142 15.48 29.04 19.22
N LYS A 143 14.72 29.19 20.30
CA LYS A 143 13.79 28.13 20.77
C LYS A 143 12.75 27.78 19.69
N ALA A 144 12.19 28.77 19.01
CA ALA A 144 11.24 28.56 17.91
C ALA A 144 11.90 27.87 16.71
N TYR A 145 13.09 28.34 16.29
CA TYR A 145 13.88 27.72 15.22
C TYR A 145 14.22 26.26 15.53
N PHE A 146 14.69 25.98 16.75
CA PHE A 146 15.06 24.65 17.19
C PHE A 146 13.85 23.70 17.19
N ALA A 147 12.70 24.17 17.70
CA ALA A 147 11.45 23.40 17.69
C ALA A 147 10.98 23.05 16.26
N ALA A 148 11.07 24.01 15.32
CA ALA A 148 10.73 23.77 13.92
C ALA A 148 11.68 22.75 13.27
N CYS A 149 12.98 22.85 13.57
CA CYS A 149 13.98 21.90 13.08
C CYS A 149 13.77 20.49 13.64
N GLU A 150 13.41 20.36 14.92
CA GLU A 150 13.08 19.09 15.55
C GLU A 150 11.82 18.44 14.96
N ASP A 151 10.76 19.21 14.72
CA ASP A 151 9.57 18.68 14.05
C ASP A 151 9.90 18.17 12.64
N LEU A 152 10.73 18.89 11.87
CA LEU A 152 11.23 18.42 10.59
C LEU A 152 12.08 17.15 10.71
N ARG A 153 12.94 17.06 11.72
CA ARG A 153 13.75 15.86 12.00
C ARG A 153 12.85 14.65 12.23
N VAL A 154 11.82 14.79 13.06
CA VAL A 154 10.84 13.73 13.35
C VAL A 154 10.08 13.31 12.08
N ARG A 155 9.59 14.27 11.28
CA ARG A 155 8.89 13.96 10.02
C ARG A 155 9.81 13.24 9.02
N ARG A 156 11.07 13.65 8.90
CA ARG A 156 12.07 13.01 8.03
C ARG A 156 12.42 11.61 8.52
N GLN A 157 12.60 11.42 9.82
CA GLN A 157 12.85 10.11 10.42
C GLN A 157 11.69 9.14 10.18
N LYS A 158 10.44 9.60 10.33
CA LYS A 158 9.26 8.79 9.98
C LYS A 158 9.28 8.37 8.50
N ARG A 159 9.66 9.28 7.61
CA ARG A 159 9.79 8.97 6.17
C ARG A 159 10.91 7.96 5.89
N GLN A 160 12.01 8.04 6.63
CA GLN A 160 13.10 7.05 6.56
C GLN A 160 12.57 5.67 6.96
N GLU A 161 11.87 5.55 8.09
CA GLU A 161 11.25 4.30 8.53
C GLU A 161 10.27 3.73 7.48
N ASP A 162 9.49 4.59 6.82
CA ASP A 162 8.57 4.18 5.76
C ASP A 162 9.33 3.65 4.52
N PHE A 163 10.44 4.29 4.13
CA PHE A 163 11.29 3.78 3.04
C PHE A 163 11.97 2.47 3.40
N GLU A 164 12.45 2.29 4.63
CA GLU A 164 13.01 1.02 5.10
C GLU A 164 11.97 -0.11 5.08
N ARG A 165 10.71 0.19 5.44
CA ARG A 165 9.60 -0.78 5.32
C ARG A 165 9.34 -1.15 3.86
N GLN A 166 9.38 -0.17 2.95
CA GLN A 166 9.23 -0.43 1.52
C GLN A 166 10.39 -1.27 0.96
N GLN A 167 11.62 -1.01 1.39
CA GLN A 167 12.78 -1.84 1.01
C GLN A 167 12.61 -3.28 1.47
N ARG A 168 12.30 -3.53 2.75
CA ARG A 168 12.05 -4.89 3.26
C ARG A 168 10.94 -5.61 2.49
N SER A 169 9.88 -4.89 2.12
CA SER A 169 8.79 -5.43 1.28
C SER A 169 9.27 -5.78 -0.13
N LEU A 170 10.07 -4.91 -0.76
CA LEU A 170 10.66 -5.17 -2.08
C LEU A 170 11.67 -6.32 -2.06
N GLU A 171 12.51 -6.41 -1.03
CA GLU A 171 13.42 -7.54 -0.81
C GLU A 171 12.66 -8.86 -0.72
N PHE A 172 11.55 -8.88 0.03
CA PHE A 172 10.67 -10.05 0.10
C PHE A 172 10.05 -10.40 -1.26
N GLN A 173 9.56 -9.39 -2.00
CA GLN A 173 9.01 -9.60 -3.36
C GLN A 173 10.08 -10.10 -4.33
N ILE A 174 11.32 -9.61 -4.24
CA ILE A 174 12.46 -10.07 -5.04
C ILE A 174 12.74 -11.54 -4.72
N GLN A 175 12.81 -11.91 -3.44
CA GLN A 175 13.05 -13.28 -3.03
C GLN A 175 11.96 -14.21 -3.57
N MET A 176 10.67 -13.85 -3.39
CA MET A 176 9.56 -14.61 -3.95
C MET A 176 9.64 -14.72 -5.47
N ALA A 177 9.92 -13.63 -6.18
CA ALA A 177 10.06 -13.61 -7.63
C ALA A 177 11.25 -14.46 -8.13
N GLN A 178 12.33 -14.56 -7.35
CA GLN A 178 13.45 -15.46 -7.64
C GLN A 178 13.04 -16.92 -7.47
N ASP A 179 12.33 -17.23 -6.39
CA ASP A 179 11.89 -18.59 -6.07
C ASP A 179 10.83 -19.11 -7.05
N THR A 180 9.98 -18.21 -7.60
CA THR A 180 8.92 -18.55 -8.57
C THR A 180 9.29 -18.30 -10.03
N LEU A 181 10.51 -17.81 -10.32
CA LEU A 181 10.97 -17.41 -11.66
C LEU A 181 10.04 -16.38 -12.33
N ASP A 182 9.52 -15.43 -11.55
CA ASP A 182 8.61 -14.39 -12.02
C ASP A 182 9.34 -13.40 -12.96
N PHE A 183 8.70 -13.10 -14.10
CA PHE A 183 9.14 -12.12 -15.09
C PHE A 183 9.30 -10.70 -14.51
N ASN A 184 8.59 -10.37 -13.42
CA ASN A 184 8.65 -9.05 -12.78
C ASN A 184 9.91 -8.82 -11.94
N LEU A 185 10.77 -9.83 -11.75
CA LEU A 185 12.00 -9.72 -10.95
C LEU A 185 12.88 -8.50 -11.29
N PRO A 186 13.14 -8.14 -12.57
CA PRO A 186 13.94 -6.95 -12.90
C PRO A 186 13.29 -5.65 -12.40
N ARG A 187 11.95 -5.58 -12.43
CA ARG A 187 11.19 -4.41 -11.98
C ARG A 187 11.31 -4.21 -10.47
N HIS A 188 11.20 -5.29 -9.68
CA HIS A 188 11.38 -5.19 -8.23
C HIS A 188 12.82 -4.82 -7.85
N LYS A 189 13.82 -5.38 -8.54
CA LYS A 189 15.24 -5.00 -8.35
C LYS A 189 15.52 -3.54 -8.68
N GLN A 190 14.93 -3.02 -9.76
CA GLN A 190 15.02 -1.59 -10.07
C GLN A 190 14.36 -0.74 -8.98
N GLY A 191 13.16 -1.13 -8.52
CA GLY A 191 12.47 -0.45 -7.43
C GLY A 191 13.29 -0.41 -6.14
N LEU A 192 14.01 -1.48 -5.80
CA LEU A 192 14.88 -1.53 -4.63
C LEU A 192 16.03 -0.52 -4.74
N ARG A 193 16.74 -0.49 -5.87
CA ARG A 193 17.83 0.48 -6.12
C ARG A 193 17.35 1.93 -6.06
N GLU A 194 16.19 2.22 -6.65
CA GLU A 194 15.58 3.55 -6.57
C GLU A 194 15.18 3.91 -5.12
N GLY A 195 14.75 2.93 -4.33
CA GLY A 195 14.48 3.07 -2.91
C GLY A 195 15.74 3.38 -2.10
N GLU A 196 16.82 2.61 -2.29
CA GLU A 196 18.15 2.81 -1.68
C GLU A 196 18.67 4.22 -1.96
N HIS A 197 18.65 4.65 -3.22
CA HIS A 197 19.12 5.99 -3.58
C HIS A 197 18.31 7.11 -2.90
N LYS A 198 16.99 6.96 -2.77
CA LYS A 198 16.15 7.93 -2.05
C LYS A 198 16.47 7.96 -0.55
N LEU A 199 16.77 6.81 0.02
CA LEU A 199 17.13 6.68 1.43
C LEU A 199 18.48 7.36 1.71
N GLU A 200 19.49 7.10 0.88
CA GLU A 200 20.78 7.80 0.95
C GLU A 200 20.63 9.33 0.81
N GLN A 201 19.79 9.79 -0.12
CA GLN A 201 19.52 11.22 -0.28
C GLN A 201 18.87 11.83 0.97
N LEU A 202 17.93 11.10 1.58
CA LEU A 202 17.26 11.53 2.79
C LEU A 202 18.23 11.59 3.97
N GLU A 203 19.08 10.57 4.15
CA GLU A 203 20.12 10.53 5.19
C GLU A 203 21.12 11.68 5.06
N ARG A 204 21.63 11.93 3.83
CA ARG A 204 22.51 13.09 3.58
C ARG A 204 21.81 14.40 3.94
N SER A 205 20.54 14.56 3.59
CA SER A 205 19.77 15.77 3.91
C SER A 205 19.53 15.93 5.42
N MET A 206 19.31 14.83 6.14
CA MET A 206 19.19 14.84 7.61
C MET A 206 20.50 15.21 8.28
N ASN A 207 21.62 14.65 7.84
CA ASN A 207 22.95 14.96 8.38
C ASN A 207 23.31 16.44 8.17
N LEU A 208 23.08 16.99 6.97
CA LEU A 208 23.30 18.41 6.69
C LEU A 208 22.43 19.32 7.57
N GLN A 209 21.18 18.93 7.83
CA GLN A 209 20.31 19.68 8.73
C GLN A 209 20.82 19.60 10.17
N GLN A 210 21.26 18.43 10.63
CA GLN A 210 21.82 18.25 11.96
C GLN A 210 23.09 19.09 12.15
N GLU A 211 24.02 19.06 11.20
CA GLU A 211 25.24 19.88 11.23
C GLU A 211 24.92 21.38 11.27
N ALA A 212 23.86 21.82 10.56
CA ALA A 212 23.42 23.21 10.60
C ALA A 212 22.87 23.58 11.98
N VAL A 213 22.03 22.72 12.56
CA VAL A 213 21.49 22.91 13.92
C VAL A 213 22.62 22.95 14.94
N ASP A 214 23.55 21.99 14.92
CA ASP A 214 24.67 21.88 15.85
C ASP A 214 25.54 23.16 15.85
N LYS A 215 25.85 23.72 14.67
CA LYS A 215 26.54 25.01 14.55
C LYS A 215 25.78 26.16 15.21
N ARG A 216 24.45 26.16 15.15
CA ARG A 216 23.63 27.20 15.80
C ARG A 216 23.50 26.97 17.30
N VAL A 217 23.49 25.72 17.76
CA VAL A 217 23.61 25.38 19.18
C VAL A 217 24.89 25.97 19.76
N GLU A 218 26.03 25.79 19.07
CA GLU A 218 27.31 26.36 19.51
C GLU A 218 27.27 27.88 19.66
N GLN A 219 26.54 28.58 18.78
CA GLN A 219 26.34 30.04 18.85
C GLN A 219 25.39 30.47 19.98
N TYR A 220 24.38 29.66 20.28
CA TYR A 220 23.40 29.95 21.33
C TYR A 220 23.93 29.73 22.75
N MET A 221 24.75 28.69 22.95
CA MET A 221 25.23 28.28 24.29
C MET A 221 25.92 29.41 25.10
N PRO A 222 26.79 30.25 24.52
CA PRO A 222 27.37 31.38 25.23
C PRO A 222 26.33 32.41 25.71
N ILE A 223 25.30 32.67 24.89
CA ILE A 223 24.25 33.64 25.19
C ILE A 223 23.31 33.11 26.28
N SER A 224 22.92 31.83 26.20
CA SER A 224 22.15 31.17 27.25
C SER A 224 22.86 31.19 28.60
N ARG A 225 24.17 30.87 28.64
CA ARG A 225 24.97 30.94 29.89
C ARG A 225 25.07 32.37 30.43
N ALA A 226 25.14 33.37 29.57
CA ALA A 226 25.18 34.78 29.98
C ALA A 226 23.84 35.23 30.62
N LEU A 227 22.72 34.77 30.06
CA LEU A 227 21.37 35.01 30.61
C LEU A 227 21.19 34.32 31.97
N GLU A 228 21.60 33.05 32.08
CA GLU A 228 21.57 32.29 33.35
C GLU A 228 22.43 32.95 34.44
N ALA A 229 23.65 33.38 34.10
CA ALA A 229 24.55 34.07 35.03
C ALA A 229 23.98 35.40 35.56
N ARG A 230 23.05 36.01 34.81
CA ARG A 230 22.33 37.24 35.19
C ARG A 230 20.96 36.95 35.82
N GLY A 231 20.65 35.68 36.11
CA GLY A 231 19.44 35.26 36.81
C GLY A 231 18.19 35.21 35.93
N VAL A 232 18.33 35.26 34.60
CA VAL A 232 17.21 35.02 33.68
C VAL A 232 17.13 33.53 33.41
N ASP A 233 16.05 32.89 33.85
CA ASP A 233 15.81 31.47 33.65
C ASP A 233 15.33 31.23 32.21
N VAL A 234 16.25 30.79 31.35
CA VAL A 234 15.98 30.50 29.95
C VAL A 234 15.88 28.99 29.80
N GLU A 235 14.65 28.50 29.62
CA GLU A 235 14.43 27.07 29.42
C GLU A 235 15.20 26.55 28.20
N CYS A 236 16.15 25.66 28.45
CA CYS A 236 17.03 25.10 27.44
C CYS A 236 16.23 24.28 26.41
N PRO A 237 16.24 24.65 25.11
CA PRO A 237 15.44 23.96 24.09
C PRO A 237 15.76 22.46 23.95
N PHE A 238 17.00 22.07 24.24
CA PHE A 238 17.47 20.67 24.15
C PHE A 238 16.83 19.77 25.19
N VAL A 239 16.68 20.27 26.42
CA VAL A 239 16.08 19.50 27.53
C VAL A 239 14.59 19.32 27.27
N SER A 240 13.91 20.38 26.82
CA SER A 240 12.49 20.35 26.47
C SER A 240 12.20 19.36 25.33
N ALA A 241 13.04 19.35 24.28
CA ALA A 241 12.92 18.42 23.17
C ALA A 241 13.21 16.95 23.57
N ALA A 242 14.24 16.72 24.38
CA ALA A 242 14.56 15.38 24.88
C ALA A 242 13.42 14.80 25.74
N ASP A 243 12.84 15.61 26.62
CA ASP A 243 11.68 15.21 27.44
C ASP A 243 10.45 14.91 26.59
N ALA A 244 10.19 15.73 25.57
CA ALA A 244 9.09 15.51 24.63
C ALA A 244 9.28 14.19 23.84
N GLU A 245 10.49 13.90 23.40
CA GLU A 245 10.81 12.66 22.68
C GLU A 245 10.67 11.42 23.57
N VAL A 246 11.14 11.49 24.83
CA VAL A 246 10.95 10.41 25.82
C VAL A 246 9.47 10.15 26.07
N ARG A 247 8.64 11.20 26.22
CA ARG A 247 7.18 11.08 26.37
C ARG A 247 6.51 10.49 25.12
N PHE A 248 6.95 10.88 23.94
CA PHE A 248 6.43 10.34 22.69
C PHE A 248 6.75 8.85 22.54
N ARG A 249 8.02 8.47 22.70
CA ARG A 249 8.48 7.07 22.59
C ARG A 249 7.84 6.18 23.63
N SER A 250 7.72 6.64 24.88
CA SER A 250 7.02 5.88 25.93
C SER A 250 5.54 5.66 25.59
N THR A 251 4.85 6.65 25.04
CA THR A 251 3.46 6.52 24.59
C THR A 251 3.31 5.56 23.41
N ALA A 252 4.23 5.63 22.43
CA ALA A 252 4.26 4.73 21.29
C ALA A 252 4.52 3.27 21.72
N LEU A 253 5.46 3.05 22.63
CA LEU A 253 5.72 1.75 23.23
C LEU A 253 4.51 1.21 23.99
N ARG A 254 3.83 2.06 24.76
CA ARG A 254 2.59 1.69 25.46
C ARG A 254 1.51 1.23 24.47
N LYS A 255 1.24 2.00 23.42
CA LYS A 255 0.30 1.61 22.36
C LYS A 255 0.70 0.32 21.64
N LYS A 256 2.00 0.11 21.40
CA LYS A 256 2.50 -1.15 20.83
C LYS A 256 2.26 -2.33 21.78
N SER A 257 2.47 -2.15 23.09
CA SER A 257 2.16 -3.20 24.08
C SER A 257 0.65 -3.48 24.19
N GLU A 258 -0.19 -2.44 24.13
CA GLU A 258 -1.65 -2.57 24.09
C GLU A 258 -2.09 -3.36 22.85
N PHE A 259 -1.58 -3.00 21.66
CA PHE A 259 -1.87 -3.73 20.41
C PHE A 259 -1.40 -5.18 20.44
N VAL A 260 -0.20 -5.46 20.96
CA VAL A 260 0.33 -6.82 21.09
C VAL A 260 -0.49 -7.64 22.07
N ASN A 261 -0.97 -7.05 23.17
CA ASN A 261 -1.81 -7.75 24.14
C ASN A 261 -3.20 -8.04 23.56
N VAL A 262 -3.84 -7.04 22.93
CA VAL A 262 -5.16 -7.21 22.30
C VAL A 262 -5.11 -8.22 21.15
N HIS A 263 -4.07 -8.21 20.32
CA HIS A 263 -3.95 -9.19 19.24
C HIS A 263 -3.50 -10.57 19.72
N LYS A 264 -2.74 -10.67 20.82
CA LYS A 264 -2.49 -11.97 21.44
C LYS A 264 -3.76 -12.54 22.05
N GLU A 265 -4.58 -11.72 22.71
CA GLU A 265 -5.88 -12.12 23.24
C GLU A 265 -6.81 -12.57 22.10
N ALA A 266 -6.91 -11.81 21.00
CA ALA A 266 -7.70 -12.20 19.84
C ALA A 266 -7.20 -13.49 19.15
N LEU A 267 -5.87 -13.68 19.01
CA LEU A 267 -5.33 -14.95 18.49
C LEU A 267 -5.60 -16.13 19.43
N VAL A 268 -5.54 -15.92 20.74
CA VAL A 268 -5.85 -16.97 21.72
C VAL A 268 -7.34 -17.30 21.71
N ASP A 269 -8.22 -16.32 21.51
CA ASP A 269 -9.66 -16.52 21.38
C ASP A 269 -10.01 -17.22 20.05
N ASP A 270 -9.39 -16.83 18.93
CA ASP A 270 -9.54 -17.49 17.63
C ASP A 270 -9.00 -18.93 17.67
N GLU A 271 -7.84 -19.16 18.30
CA GLU A 271 -7.28 -20.51 18.52
C GLU A 271 -8.17 -21.35 19.45
N GLN A 272 -8.79 -20.74 20.47
CA GLN A 272 -9.75 -21.42 21.35
C GLN A 272 -11.07 -21.74 20.66
N GLU A 273 -11.59 -20.85 19.82
CA GLU A 273 -12.77 -21.09 18.97
C GLU A 273 -12.48 -22.17 17.92
N GLU A 274 -11.28 -22.17 17.32
CA GLU A 274 -10.84 -23.19 16.37
C GLU A 274 -10.67 -24.55 17.06
N ILE A 275 -10.08 -24.58 18.27
CA ILE A 275 -10.02 -25.80 19.10
C ILE A 275 -11.41 -26.27 19.50
N ALA A 276 -12.33 -25.38 19.88
CA ALA A 276 -13.70 -25.73 20.22
C ALA A 276 -14.46 -26.28 19.00
N TYR A 277 -14.28 -25.68 17.82
CA TYR A 277 -14.82 -26.16 16.56
C TYR A 277 -14.25 -27.53 16.15
N ILE A 278 -12.94 -27.75 16.33
CA ILE A 278 -12.30 -29.05 16.13
C ILE A 278 -12.82 -30.09 17.14
N MET A 279 -13.07 -29.70 18.39
CA MET A 279 -13.65 -30.57 19.42
C MET A 279 -15.11 -30.93 19.11
N ASP A 280 -15.91 -30.00 18.62
CA ASP A 280 -17.31 -30.24 18.22
C ASP A 280 -17.42 -31.06 16.93
N THR A 281 -16.55 -30.82 15.95
CA THR A 281 -16.46 -31.64 14.74
C THR A 281 -15.92 -33.04 15.02
N THR A 282 -14.97 -33.21 15.95
CA THR A 282 -14.51 -34.54 16.37
C THR A 282 -15.52 -35.27 17.25
N ASN A 283 -16.32 -34.58 18.06
CA ASN A 283 -17.41 -35.19 18.81
C ASN A 283 -18.59 -35.61 17.91
N THR A 284 -18.92 -34.81 16.89
CA THR A 284 -19.93 -35.16 15.87
C THR A 284 -19.44 -36.23 14.89
N ALA A 285 -18.14 -36.27 14.57
CA ALA A 285 -17.53 -37.36 13.79
C ALA A 285 -17.43 -38.67 14.59
N LYS A 286 -17.13 -38.61 15.89
CA LYS A 286 -17.16 -39.79 16.79
C LYS A 286 -18.58 -40.32 17.01
N ALA A 287 -19.62 -39.49 16.89
CA ALA A 287 -21.01 -39.93 16.91
C ALA A 287 -21.43 -40.63 15.60
N LYS A 288 -20.85 -40.25 14.45
CA LYS A 288 -21.14 -40.87 13.14
C LYS A 288 -20.31 -42.13 12.85
N ASN A 289 -19.13 -42.30 13.47
CA ASN A 289 -18.23 -43.43 13.23
C ASN A 289 -18.14 -44.46 14.38
N LYS A 290 -19.26 -44.78 15.05
CA LYS A 290 -19.43 -46.12 15.64
C LYS A 290 -19.66 -47.14 14.51
N GLY A 291 -18.57 -47.42 13.81
CA GLY A 291 -18.52 -48.26 12.62
C GLY A 291 -17.10 -48.38 12.05
N ILE A 292 -16.17 -48.86 12.89
CA ILE A 292 -14.93 -49.56 12.52
C ILE A 292 -13.70 -48.71 12.06
N SER A 293 -12.73 -48.73 12.97
CA SER A 293 -11.26 -48.89 12.87
C SER A 293 -10.35 -47.97 12.04
N ALA A 294 -9.27 -47.59 12.75
CA ALA A 294 -7.91 -47.35 12.28
C ALA A 294 -7.63 -46.03 11.55
N LEU A 295 -7.13 -45.06 12.32
CA LEU A 295 -5.80 -44.43 12.13
C LEU A 295 -5.66 -43.25 13.10
N THR A 296 -5.17 -43.59 14.29
CA THR A 296 -4.45 -42.66 15.17
C THR A 296 -3.09 -42.31 14.57
N VAL A 297 -2.52 -41.19 15.05
CA VAL A 297 -1.24 -40.57 14.64
C VAL A 297 -1.46 -39.71 13.39
N TRP A 298 -1.32 -38.39 13.39
CA TRP A 298 -0.16 -37.59 13.76
C TRP A 298 -0.59 -36.21 14.32
N LEU A 299 -0.10 -35.86 15.50
CA LEU A 299 0.33 -34.50 15.88
C LEU A 299 1.00 -34.63 17.26
N SER A 300 2.33 -34.58 17.28
CA SER A 300 3.06 -33.88 18.35
C SER A 300 4.49 -33.60 17.92
N PRO A 301 4.98 -32.36 18.11
CA PRO A 301 6.39 -32.03 17.99
C PRO A 301 7.13 -32.59 19.21
N GLU A 302 7.94 -33.61 19.00
CA GLU A 302 8.89 -34.07 20.02
C GLU A 302 9.99 -33.01 20.22
N LYS A 303 9.88 -32.24 21.29
CA LYS A 303 11.04 -31.87 22.12
C LYS A 303 10.86 -32.51 23.48
N SER A 304 11.48 -33.67 23.70
CA SER A 304 12.07 -34.00 25.00
C SER A 304 12.88 -35.30 24.91
N GLY A 305 14.20 -35.15 24.81
CA GLY A 305 15.12 -36.18 25.30
C GLY A 305 15.02 -36.28 26.82
N ARG A 306 14.26 -37.29 27.28
CA ARG A 306 14.44 -38.23 28.42
C ARG A 306 15.64 -38.05 29.39
N PRO A 307 15.67 -38.74 30.57
CA PRO A 307 14.64 -39.61 31.20
C PRO A 307 14.48 -39.51 32.74
N ASP A 308 13.42 -40.17 33.22
CA ASP A 308 13.27 -40.96 34.45
C ASP A 308 13.48 -40.35 35.86
N ARG A 309 12.36 -40.17 36.57
CA ARG A 309 12.16 -40.77 37.90
C ARG A 309 10.69 -40.72 38.32
N TYR A 310 10.02 -41.87 38.30
CA TYR A 310 8.90 -42.17 39.19
C TYR A 310 9.10 -43.55 39.82
N LYS A 311 9.19 -43.54 41.15
CA LYS A 311 8.70 -44.51 42.15
C LYS A 311 9.26 -43.97 43.49
N ALA A 312 8.49 -43.74 44.54
CA ALA A 312 7.41 -44.56 45.05
C ALA A 312 6.45 -43.76 45.97
N THR A 313 5.15 -44.07 45.83
CA THR A 313 4.13 -44.35 46.87
C THR A 313 4.05 -43.59 48.21
N LYS A 314 2.78 -43.20 48.50
CA LYS A 314 2.01 -43.24 49.77
C LYS A 314 2.14 -42.08 50.78
N GLY A 315 0.97 -41.60 51.23
CA GLY A 315 0.75 -40.79 52.44
C GLY A 315 -0.03 -39.51 52.15
N SER A 316 -1.35 -39.55 52.01
CA SER A 316 -2.31 -39.17 53.07
C SER A 316 -2.11 -37.77 53.68
N LYS A 317 -3.02 -36.85 53.35
CA LYS A 317 -3.80 -35.96 54.24
C LYS A 317 -4.06 -34.60 53.57
N ALA A 318 -5.32 -34.35 53.21
CA ALA A 318 -5.94 -33.03 53.41
C ALA A 318 -6.10 -32.78 54.93
N PRO A 319 -6.39 -31.58 55.47
CA PRO A 319 -6.93 -30.34 54.86
C PRO A 319 -6.25 -29.07 55.50
N PRO A 320 -6.89 -27.89 55.68
CA PRO A 320 -7.99 -27.21 54.99
C PRO A 320 -7.59 -25.81 54.44
N LEU A 321 -8.51 -25.23 53.66
CA LEU A 321 -8.55 -23.78 53.38
C LEU A 321 -8.76 -22.98 54.68
N PRO A 322 -8.26 -21.74 54.73
CA PRO A 322 -9.14 -20.66 55.18
C PRO A 322 -9.01 -19.37 54.36
N MET A 323 -10.20 -18.77 54.16
CA MET A 323 -10.59 -17.37 53.87
C MET A 323 -9.64 -16.42 53.15
#